data_AF-A0A6G8NWQ0-F1
#
_entry.id   AF-A0A6G8NWQ0-F1
#
_cell.length_a   1.000
_cell.length_b   1.000
_cell.length_c   1.000
_cell.angle_alpha   90.00
_cell.angle_beta   90.00
_cell.angle_gamma   90.00
#
_symmetry.space_group_name_H-M   'P 1'
#
loop_
_entity.id
_entity.type
_entity.pdbx_description
1 polymer ?
#
loop_
_entity_poly.entity_id
_entity_poly.type
_entity_poly.pdbx_seq_one_letter_code
_entity_poly.pdbx_strand_id
1 'polypeptide(L)'
;MKRSHLPDRFIEVLLAALIAGCSGGGGSSSTNAASGASGAAPASAASGATAASGAGTASSPAATPSGTTTPTGTTTPAASSPSSPTTASGTTAASSTSTGSTPTTTPSAPITPVVNAADVTTYHNDIARTGQHLNETALTPATVKSATFGKLGFYTVDGPVDAEPLYLSSMTIAGGTHNVLYVATENASVYAFDADTGTILWKTTTLATGETPSDTLGCFQISPTIGVTATPVIDRSRGPNGAMYVVSMSKDAAGAYHQRIHALDVTTGAELFGGPTEITASYPGTGANSSNGNVIFDPKQYAERQSLLLLNGMIYTGWTSHCDVQPYTGWVIAYSADTLKQTSVLNLTPNGSGGAIWMSGAGMASDGTSIYFLDANGSFDATVNAAGVQVSGDYGNAFLKLGTTTGLTVADYFEASNTIQESAADEDLGSGGALVLPDLTDASGTVHHLALGAGKDSIIYIVNRDSMGKYNPVADAIYQELVGQIAGPVFSMPAYFNNTVYFGAIGDDIKAFSISGARLSAAPVSQTPTSFGTPGATPSVSANGTSNGIVWAAENGTIAALHAYDATNLANELYNSNQAGSRDQFGPGNKFITPMIANGKVYVGTSTGVAVFGLLGS
;
A
#
# COMPACT_ATOMS: atom_id res chain seq x y z
N MET A 1 -29.93 35.32 54.37
CA MET A 1 -30.21 34.23 53.42
C MET A 1 -29.47 34.54 52.12
N LYS A 2 -28.32 33.87 51.90
CA LYS A 2 -27.45 34.06 50.73
C LYS A 2 -27.45 32.74 49.94
N ARG A 3 -27.70 32.78 48.64
CA ARG A 3 -27.30 31.73 47.70
C ARG A 3 -26.63 32.39 46.49
N SER A 4 -25.31 32.31 46.50
CA SER A 4 -24.39 32.63 45.42
C SER A 4 -24.33 31.46 44.43
N HIS A 5 -24.42 31.75 43.13
CA HIS A 5 -23.99 30.85 42.07
C HIS A 5 -22.54 31.20 41.71
N LEU A 6 -21.66 30.20 41.78
CA LEU A 6 -20.30 30.19 41.21
C LEU A 6 -20.34 29.31 39.94
N PRO A 7 -19.46 29.56 38.95
CA PRO A 7 -19.40 28.78 37.71
C PRO A 7 -18.35 27.67 37.80
N ASP A 8 -18.68 26.47 37.33
CA ASP A 8 -17.73 25.36 37.18
C ASP A 8 -17.02 25.43 35.81
N ARG A 9 -15.69 25.32 35.88
CA ARG A 9 -14.77 25.02 34.77
C ARG A 9 -14.58 23.49 34.67
N PHE A 10 -14.09 23.06 33.51
CA PHE A 10 -13.47 21.76 33.17
C PHE A 10 -14.42 20.63 32.73
N ILE A 11 -14.34 20.27 31.44
CA ILE A 11 -14.54 18.91 30.94
C ILE A 11 -13.35 18.58 30.03
N GLU A 12 -12.48 17.69 30.52
CA GLU A 12 -11.52 16.90 29.74
C GLU A 12 -11.88 15.42 29.93
N VAL A 13 -11.77 14.68 28.82
CA VAL A 13 -11.34 13.28 28.66
C VAL A 13 -12.01 12.21 29.55
N LEU A 14 -12.71 11.27 28.90
CA LEU A 14 -12.93 9.93 29.44
C LEU A 14 -12.51 8.87 28.42
N LEU A 15 -11.36 8.24 28.71
CA LEU A 15 -10.89 6.97 28.17
C LEU A 15 -11.17 5.92 29.25
N ALA A 16 -11.81 4.80 28.93
CA ALA A 16 -12.06 3.73 29.89
C ALA A 16 -11.51 2.39 29.36
N ALA A 17 -10.42 1.95 29.99
CA ALA A 17 -9.95 0.57 29.99
C ALA A 17 -10.63 -0.19 31.14
N LEU A 18 -10.96 -1.47 30.92
CA LEU A 18 -11.44 -2.38 31.96
C LEU A 18 -10.55 -3.64 31.95
N ILE A 19 -9.65 -3.70 32.93
CA ILE A 19 -9.01 -4.94 33.40
C ILE A 19 -9.59 -5.21 34.79
N ALA A 20 -10.12 -6.42 35.01
CA ALA A 20 -10.43 -6.94 36.33
C ALA A 20 -9.53 -8.14 36.62
N GLY A 21 -8.71 -8.02 37.66
CA GLY A 21 -8.05 -9.15 38.31
C GLY A 21 -8.58 -9.29 39.74
N CYS A 22 -8.54 -10.51 40.28
CA CYS A 22 -8.51 -10.76 41.72
C CYS A 22 -7.64 -11.99 42.04
N SER A 23 -6.70 -11.75 42.96
CA SER A 23 -5.83 -12.62 43.79
C SER A 23 -6.66 -13.62 44.64
N GLY A 24 -6.17 -14.74 45.21
CA GLY A 24 -4.82 -15.31 45.40
C GLY A 24 -4.87 -16.53 46.38
N GLY A 25 -3.70 -17.14 46.68
CA GLY A 25 -3.47 -17.91 47.93
C GLY A 25 -3.22 -19.42 47.81
N GLY A 26 -2.03 -19.89 48.22
CA GLY A 26 -1.51 -21.25 48.02
C GLY A 26 -1.98 -22.37 48.96
N GLY A 27 -1.61 -23.61 48.61
CA GLY A 27 -1.82 -24.82 49.42
C GLY A 27 -1.36 -26.09 48.70
N SER A 28 -0.48 -26.86 49.33
CA SER A 28 0.33 -27.95 48.79
C SER A 28 -0.32 -29.36 48.75
N SER A 29 0.28 -30.23 47.92
CA SER A 29 0.40 -31.70 48.00
C SER A 29 -0.61 -32.64 47.27
N SER A 30 -0.01 -33.42 46.34
CA SER A 30 -0.24 -34.83 45.96
C SER A 30 -1.65 -35.37 45.67
N THR A 31 -1.86 -35.91 44.45
CA THR A 31 -1.99 -37.37 44.20
C THR A 31 -2.19 -37.66 42.70
N ASN A 32 -1.73 -38.84 42.29
CA ASN A 32 -1.79 -39.42 40.95
C ASN A 32 -3.18 -39.99 40.58
N ALA A 33 -3.37 -40.15 39.26
CA ALA A 33 -4.10 -41.21 38.54
C ALA A 33 -5.57 -40.99 38.07
N ALA A 34 -5.67 -40.84 36.74
CA ALA A 34 -6.42 -41.66 35.77
C ALA A 34 -7.98 -41.73 35.72
N SER A 35 -8.45 -41.54 34.47
CA SER A 35 -9.61 -42.14 33.77
C SER A 35 -11.01 -41.51 33.92
N GLY A 36 -11.69 -41.35 32.77
CA GLY A 36 -13.15 -41.18 32.70
C GLY A 36 -13.64 -40.36 31.51
N ALA A 37 -14.07 -41.03 30.45
CA ALA A 37 -14.75 -40.44 29.28
C ALA A 37 -16.25 -40.19 29.53
N SER A 38 -16.79 -39.12 28.93
CA SER A 38 -18.17 -38.92 28.42
C SER A 38 -18.31 -37.40 28.15
N GLY A 39 -18.71 -36.91 26.98
CA GLY A 39 -19.94 -37.19 26.25
C GLY A 39 -20.91 -36.02 26.48
N ALA A 40 -20.90 -35.00 25.63
CA ALA A 40 -21.90 -33.92 25.66
C ALA A 40 -22.26 -33.45 24.25
N ALA A 41 -23.53 -33.63 23.91
CA ALA A 41 -24.23 -33.11 22.73
C ALA A 41 -24.72 -31.67 22.98
N PRO A 42 -25.16 -30.93 21.94
CA PRO A 42 -25.20 -29.47 21.93
C PRO A 42 -26.50 -28.89 22.50
N ALA A 43 -26.42 -27.67 23.03
CA ALA A 43 -27.57 -26.88 23.46
C ALA A 43 -27.94 -25.85 22.39
N SER A 44 -29.15 -26.02 21.87
CA SER A 44 -29.92 -25.04 21.09
C SER A 44 -30.54 -23.98 22.02
N ALA A 45 -30.57 -22.72 21.58
CA ALA A 45 -31.61 -21.78 21.99
C ALA A 45 -31.90 -20.78 20.86
N ALA A 46 -33.10 -20.90 20.31
CA ALA A 46 -33.76 -19.91 19.47
C ALA A 46 -34.59 -18.96 20.36
N SER A 47 -34.74 -17.71 19.94
CA SER A 47 -35.91 -16.90 20.27
C SER A 47 -36.31 -16.08 19.03
N GLY A 48 -37.54 -16.30 18.57
CA GLY A 48 -38.17 -15.54 17.51
C GLY A 48 -39.08 -14.45 18.06
N ALA A 49 -39.38 -13.46 17.22
CA ALA A 49 -40.60 -12.66 17.30
C ALA A 49 -41.09 -12.34 15.88
N THR A 50 -42.32 -12.78 15.60
CA THR A 50 -43.15 -12.60 14.40
C THR A 50 -43.70 -11.16 14.30
N ALA A 51 -43.56 -10.48 13.15
CA ALA A 51 -44.49 -10.34 12.02
C ALA A 51 -45.62 -9.30 12.15
N ALA A 52 -45.68 -8.38 11.17
CA ALA A 52 -46.93 -7.80 10.67
C ALA A 52 -46.79 -7.41 9.19
N SER A 53 -47.60 -8.06 8.35
CA SER A 53 -47.78 -7.84 6.92
C SER A 53 -48.80 -6.72 6.65
N GLY A 54 -48.56 -5.93 5.61
CA GLY A 54 -49.57 -5.09 4.96
C GLY A 54 -49.42 -5.18 3.44
N ALA A 55 -50.34 -5.89 2.79
CA ALA A 55 -50.44 -5.98 1.33
C ALA A 55 -51.14 -4.74 0.75
N GLY A 56 -50.66 -4.27 -0.40
CA GLY A 56 -51.29 -3.24 -1.22
C GLY A 56 -51.04 -3.53 -2.70
N THR A 57 -52.13 -3.61 -3.45
CA THR A 57 -52.32 -4.27 -4.74
C THR A 57 -51.81 -3.50 -5.98
N ALA A 58 -51.58 -4.30 -7.03
CA ALA A 58 -51.23 -3.97 -8.40
C ALA A 58 -52.04 -2.84 -9.06
N SER A 59 -51.40 -2.13 -10.01
CA SER A 59 -52.04 -1.67 -11.24
C SER A 59 -50.99 -1.22 -12.29
N SER A 60 -51.04 -1.87 -13.46
CA SER A 60 -50.71 -1.27 -14.77
C SER A 60 -52.00 -1.32 -15.59
N PRO A 61 -52.25 -0.34 -16.48
CA PRO A 61 -52.00 -0.62 -17.90
C PRO A 61 -51.59 0.58 -18.80
N ALA A 62 -50.71 0.26 -19.76
CA ALA A 62 -50.69 0.55 -21.21
C ALA A 62 -50.85 1.95 -21.87
N ALA A 63 -50.02 2.14 -22.92
CA ALA A 63 -50.13 2.93 -24.18
C ALA A 63 -49.90 4.46 -24.10
N THR A 64 -49.20 5.18 -24.99
CA THR A 64 -48.69 4.98 -26.38
C THR A 64 -47.65 6.09 -26.73
N PRO A 65 -46.93 6.04 -27.89
CA PRO A 65 -45.70 6.80 -28.17
C PRO A 65 -45.87 8.05 -29.07
N SER A 66 -44.97 9.04 -28.95
CA SER A 66 -44.64 10.09 -29.94
C SER A 66 -43.41 10.88 -29.42
N GLY A 67 -42.46 11.39 -30.18
CA GLY A 67 -42.30 11.47 -31.63
C GLY A 67 -40.84 11.81 -32.01
N THR A 68 -40.60 11.69 -33.31
CA THR A 68 -39.36 11.81 -34.07
C THR A 68 -38.99 13.26 -34.36
N THR A 69 -37.70 13.62 -34.34
CA THR A 69 -37.14 14.70 -35.20
C THR A 69 -35.70 14.40 -35.62
N THR A 70 -35.49 14.46 -36.94
CA THR A 70 -34.27 14.26 -37.75
C THR A 70 -33.22 15.37 -37.54
N PRO A 71 -31.99 15.22 -38.09
CA PRO A 71 -31.66 16.03 -39.27
C PRO A 71 -30.80 15.33 -40.36
N THR A 72 -31.25 15.44 -41.61
CA THR A 72 -30.47 15.52 -42.87
C THR A 72 -29.91 16.96 -42.99
N GLY A 73 -28.76 17.35 -43.56
CA GLY A 73 -27.88 16.84 -44.61
C GLY A 73 -27.77 17.92 -45.73
N THR A 74 -26.57 18.47 -46.02
CA THR A 74 -26.08 19.21 -47.24
C THR A 74 -24.89 20.12 -46.85
N THR A 75 -23.61 20.01 -47.28
CA THR A 75 -22.86 20.10 -48.57
C THR A 75 -22.48 21.50 -49.11
N THR A 76 -21.15 21.79 -49.07
CA THR A 76 -20.25 22.49 -50.07
C THR A 76 -20.35 24.01 -50.36
N PRO A 77 -19.36 24.68 -51.04
CA PRO A 77 -17.91 24.41 -51.31
C PRO A 77 -16.91 25.64 -51.32
N ALA A 78 -15.61 25.31 -51.40
CA ALA A 78 -14.48 25.90 -52.22
C ALA A 78 -13.95 27.35 -52.11
N ALA A 79 -12.61 27.47 -52.02
CA ALA A 79 -11.68 28.29 -52.85
C ALA A 79 -10.22 27.96 -52.43
N SER A 80 -9.33 27.27 -53.16
CA SER A 80 -8.59 27.51 -54.43
C SER A 80 -7.51 28.63 -54.43
N SER A 81 -6.24 28.24 -54.18
CA SER A 81 -4.97 28.47 -54.95
C SER A 81 -4.50 29.91 -55.28
N PRO A 82 -3.20 30.23 -55.66
CA PRO A 82 -2.31 29.38 -56.49
C PRO A 82 -0.73 29.49 -56.41
N SER A 83 -0.08 28.47 -56.99
CA SER A 83 1.12 28.40 -57.90
C SER A 83 2.45 29.13 -57.60
N SER A 84 3.62 28.45 -57.45
CA SER A 84 4.63 27.93 -58.46
C SER A 84 5.67 28.99 -58.93
N PRO A 85 6.80 28.70 -59.66
CA PRO A 85 7.33 27.45 -60.25
C PRO A 85 8.89 27.24 -60.17
N THR A 86 9.43 26.09 -60.62
CA THR A 86 10.44 25.86 -61.72
C THR A 86 11.69 25.14 -61.17
N THR A 87 12.39 24.19 -61.80
CA THR A 87 12.58 23.79 -63.21
C THR A 87 12.97 22.29 -63.29
N ALA A 88 12.60 21.64 -64.40
CA ALA A 88 12.93 20.26 -64.77
C ALA A 88 14.04 20.17 -65.85
N SER A 89 14.67 18.99 -65.98
CA SER A 89 15.00 18.25 -67.22
C SER A 89 16.24 17.35 -66.99
N GLY A 90 16.33 16.07 -67.38
CA GLY A 90 15.40 15.26 -68.17
C GLY A 90 15.87 13.81 -68.41
N THR A 91 15.15 13.17 -69.33
CA THR A 91 15.50 12.03 -70.21
C THR A 91 15.59 10.58 -69.68
N THR A 92 14.53 9.83 -70.01
CA THR A 92 14.46 8.50 -70.69
C THR A 92 15.05 7.22 -70.06
N ALA A 93 14.10 6.31 -69.82
CA ALA A 93 14.03 4.91 -70.26
C ALA A 93 14.31 3.76 -69.25
N ALA A 94 13.42 2.77 -69.38
CA ALA A 94 13.52 1.35 -69.02
C ALA A 94 13.28 0.92 -67.56
N SER A 95 12.03 0.51 -67.30
CA SER A 95 11.64 -0.79 -66.72
C SER A 95 12.61 -1.44 -65.72
N SER A 96 12.31 -1.26 -64.42
CA SER A 96 12.53 -2.30 -63.41
C SER A 96 11.47 -2.18 -62.32
N THR A 97 10.69 -3.23 -62.12
CA THR A 97 9.78 -3.39 -60.99
C THR A 97 10.56 -3.35 -59.67
N SER A 98 10.34 -2.30 -58.87
CA SER A 98 10.70 -2.27 -57.44
C SER A 98 9.51 -1.76 -56.63
N THR A 99 9.05 -2.63 -55.73
CA THR A 99 8.06 -2.39 -54.69
C THR A 99 8.36 -1.13 -53.86
N GLY A 100 7.34 -0.33 -53.61
CA GLY A 100 7.45 0.93 -52.88
C GLY A 100 7.97 0.76 -51.45
N SER A 101 8.95 1.60 -51.09
CA SER A 101 9.44 1.77 -49.74
C SER A 101 8.59 2.81 -49.00
N THR A 102 7.93 2.35 -47.95
CA THR A 102 7.26 3.14 -46.91
C THR A 102 8.28 4.01 -46.17
N PRO A 103 7.95 5.26 -45.76
CA PRO A 103 8.87 6.07 -44.97
C PRO A 103 9.10 5.42 -43.59
N THR A 104 10.35 5.08 -43.31
CA THR A 104 10.80 4.58 -42.01
C THR A 104 10.79 5.71 -40.98
N THR A 105 9.87 5.65 -40.02
CA THR A 105 9.99 6.34 -38.74
C THR A 105 11.16 5.70 -37.98
N THR A 106 12.23 6.45 -37.74
CA THR A 106 13.34 6.01 -36.89
C THR A 106 12.79 5.73 -35.48
N PRO A 107 12.92 4.51 -34.94
CA PRO A 107 12.57 4.25 -33.55
C PRO A 107 13.47 5.10 -32.65
N SER A 108 12.86 5.85 -31.74
CA SER A 108 13.63 6.53 -30.68
C SER A 108 14.40 5.47 -29.89
N ALA A 109 15.70 5.71 -29.68
CA ALA A 109 16.54 4.80 -28.92
C ALA A 109 15.94 4.56 -27.52
N PRO A 110 16.03 3.34 -26.97
CA PRO A 110 15.62 3.09 -25.60
C PRO A 110 16.52 3.91 -24.68
N ILE A 111 15.92 4.89 -24.00
CA ILE A 111 16.55 5.64 -22.92
C ILE A 111 16.70 4.69 -21.74
N THR A 112 17.94 4.28 -21.45
CA THR A 112 18.25 3.59 -20.20
C THR A 112 17.85 4.52 -19.04
N PRO A 113 17.00 4.08 -18.10
CA PRO A 113 16.61 4.92 -16.97
C PRO A 113 17.87 5.40 -16.23
N VAL A 114 17.95 6.69 -15.94
CA VAL A 114 18.96 7.21 -15.02
C VAL A 114 18.55 6.75 -13.62
N VAL A 115 19.15 5.65 -13.15
CA VAL A 115 19.01 5.20 -11.76
C VAL A 115 20.04 5.96 -10.95
N ASN A 116 19.60 6.88 -10.12
CA ASN A 116 20.48 7.48 -9.12
C ASN A 116 20.38 6.65 -7.84
N ALA A 117 21.53 6.20 -7.35
CA ALA A 117 21.68 5.37 -6.16
C ALA A 117 21.02 5.95 -4.90
N ALA A 118 20.85 7.28 -4.85
CA ALA A 118 20.22 7.99 -3.74
C ALA A 118 18.69 8.12 -3.85
N ASP A 119 18.08 7.80 -4.99
CA ASP A 119 16.64 7.98 -5.19
C ASP A 119 15.81 6.96 -4.41
N VAL A 120 14.64 7.40 -3.96
CA VAL A 120 13.57 6.56 -3.39
C VAL A 120 12.30 6.88 -4.16
N THR A 121 11.96 6.04 -5.14
CA THR A 121 10.90 6.31 -6.12
C THR A 121 9.61 5.54 -5.86
N THR A 122 9.58 4.68 -4.85
CA THR A 122 8.45 3.81 -4.54
C THR A 122 8.46 3.49 -3.05
N TYR A 123 7.31 3.15 -2.50
CA TYR A 123 7.17 2.68 -1.12
C TYR A 123 8.17 1.55 -0.82
N HIS A 124 8.87 1.66 0.31
CA HIS A 124 9.80 0.66 0.81
C HIS A 124 10.93 0.29 -0.17
N ASN A 125 11.43 1.33 -0.85
CA ASN A 125 12.64 1.41 -1.69
C ASN A 125 12.61 0.67 -3.03
N ASP A 126 12.00 -0.50 -3.12
CA ASP A 126 12.01 -1.31 -4.35
C ASP A 126 10.70 -2.08 -4.56
N ILE A 127 10.53 -2.68 -5.74
CA ILE A 127 9.33 -3.44 -6.07
C ILE A 127 9.23 -4.76 -5.29
N ALA A 128 10.32 -5.28 -4.73
CA ALA A 128 10.31 -6.44 -3.84
C ALA A 128 9.89 -6.05 -2.41
N ARG A 129 9.78 -4.74 -2.14
CA ARG A 129 9.41 -4.11 -0.87
C ARG A 129 10.38 -4.43 0.25
N THR A 130 11.68 -4.53 -0.06
CA THR A 130 12.66 -4.98 0.94
C THR A 130 12.91 -3.97 2.06
N GLY A 131 12.63 -2.68 1.82
CA GLY A 131 12.88 -1.60 2.79
C GLY A 131 14.35 -1.24 2.98
N GLN A 132 15.22 -1.68 2.07
CA GLN A 132 16.67 -1.45 2.18
C GLN A 132 17.14 -0.29 1.28
N HIS A 133 17.93 0.61 1.85
CA HIS A 133 18.67 1.66 1.17
C HIS A 133 20.18 1.38 1.29
N LEU A 134 20.75 0.71 0.29
CA LEU A 134 22.12 0.14 0.35
C LEU A 134 23.24 1.09 -0.13
N ASN A 135 22.91 2.33 -0.44
CA ASN A 135 23.87 3.33 -0.93
C ASN A 135 24.14 4.44 0.10
N GLU A 136 23.80 4.20 1.37
CA GLU A 136 23.99 5.15 2.46
C GLU A 136 25.45 5.13 2.93
N THR A 137 26.09 6.30 2.98
CA THR A 137 27.52 6.41 3.33
C THR A 137 27.79 7.35 4.49
N ALA A 138 26.86 8.25 4.82
CA ALA A 138 26.96 9.20 5.91
C ALA A 138 26.39 8.62 7.22
N LEU A 139 25.26 7.91 7.14
CA LEU A 139 24.64 7.26 8.30
C LEU A 139 25.30 5.91 8.55
N THR A 140 26.02 5.80 9.66
CA THR A 140 26.70 4.58 10.10
C THR A 140 26.49 4.39 11.60
N PRO A 141 26.68 3.18 12.14
CA PRO A 141 26.62 2.97 13.59
C PRO A 141 27.59 3.86 14.39
N ALA A 142 28.67 4.35 13.76
CA ALA A 142 29.61 5.27 14.39
C ALA A 142 29.08 6.71 14.47
N THR A 143 28.29 7.15 13.49
CA THR A 143 27.83 8.54 13.31
C THR A 143 26.40 8.77 13.80
N VAL A 144 25.55 7.75 13.83
CA VAL A 144 24.17 7.82 14.32
C VAL A 144 24.16 7.66 15.84
N LYS A 145 24.34 8.79 16.53
CA LYS A 145 24.34 8.91 18.01
C LYS A 145 23.72 10.23 18.41
N SER A 146 23.13 10.31 19.60
CA SER A 146 22.45 11.53 20.07
C SER A 146 23.31 12.81 20.04
N ALA A 147 24.63 12.70 20.14
CA ALA A 147 25.56 13.83 20.06
C ALA A 147 25.87 14.30 18.63
N THR A 148 25.76 13.44 17.63
CA THR A 148 26.21 13.68 16.24
C THR A 148 25.10 13.55 15.20
N PHE A 149 23.94 13.01 15.58
CA PHE A 149 22.75 12.85 14.75
C PHE A 149 21.54 13.38 15.52
N GLY A 150 20.61 13.99 14.80
CA GLY A 150 19.38 14.54 15.38
C GLY A 150 18.50 15.20 14.34
N LYS A 151 17.44 15.86 14.82
CA LYS A 151 16.49 16.55 13.95
C LYS A 151 17.14 17.79 13.36
N LEU A 152 17.16 17.88 12.03
CA LEU A 152 17.67 19.01 11.25
C LEU A 152 16.56 20.04 10.97
N GLY A 153 15.33 19.57 10.79
CA GLY A 153 14.23 20.43 10.39
C GLY A 153 12.87 19.76 10.48
N PHE A 154 11.84 20.54 10.13
CA PHE A 154 10.47 20.10 10.03
C PHE A 154 9.80 20.83 8.87
N TYR A 155 9.32 20.08 7.88
CA TYR A 155 8.70 20.63 6.68
C TYR A 155 7.19 20.57 6.84
N THR A 156 6.59 21.71 7.15
CA THR A 156 5.15 21.82 7.40
C THR A 156 4.34 21.63 6.11
N VAL A 157 3.29 20.82 6.21
CA VAL A 157 2.29 20.65 5.14
C VAL A 157 0.89 21.00 5.65
N ASP A 158 -0.11 20.93 4.78
CA ASP A 158 -1.48 21.32 5.11
C ASP A 158 -2.36 20.18 5.69
N GLY A 159 -1.89 18.94 5.73
CA GLY A 159 -2.63 17.81 6.31
C GLY A 159 -1.73 16.64 6.71
N PRO A 160 -2.32 15.56 7.27
CA PRO A 160 -1.58 14.34 7.59
C PRO A 160 -0.79 13.77 6.41
N VAL A 161 0.42 13.28 6.71
CA VAL A 161 1.31 12.59 5.76
C VAL A 161 1.29 11.11 6.11
N ASP A 162 0.31 10.40 5.57
CA ASP A 162 0.14 8.95 5.71
C ASP A 162 0.96 8.20 4.65
N ALA A 163 1.09 8.79 3.46
CA ALA A 163 1.96 8.33 2.38
C ALA A 163 3.45 8.48 2.75
N GLU A 164 4.27 7.47 2.45
CA GLU A 164 5.73 7.56 2.61
C GLU A 164 6.26 8.69 1.70
N PRO A 165 7.05 9.64 2.22
CA PRO A 165 7.71 10.63 1.37
C PRO A 165 8.66 9.99 0.36
N LEU A 166 8.66 10.48 -0.88
CA LEU A 166 9.57 10.01 -1.93
C LEU A 166 10.72 11.00 -2.15
N TYR A 167 11.82 10.54 -2.73
CA TYR A 167 13.02 11.35 -2.91
C TYR A 167 13.65 11.18 -4.29
N LEU A 168 13.96 12.30 -4.94
CA LEU A 168 14.83 12.33 -6.12
C LEU A 168 16.01 13.25 -5.89
N SER A 169 17.20 12.74 -6.16
CA SER A 169 18.45 13.50 -6.09
C SER A 169 18.74 14.26 -7.38
N SER A 170 19.42 15.41 -7.26
CA SER A 170 19.98 16.17 -8.40
C SER A 170 18.97 16.52 -9.51
N MET A 171 17.76 16.92 -9.15
CA MET A 171 16.73 17.39 -10.07
C MET A 171 16.99 18.83 -10.49
N THR A 172 16.80 19.14 -11.78
CA THR A 172 16.85 20.53 -12.26
C THR A 172 15.46 21.16 -12.18
N ILE A 173 15.26 22.12 -11.28
CA ILE A 173 13.98 22.83 -11.08
C ILE A 173 14.25 24.33 -11.13
N ALA A 174 13.50 25.06 -11.97
CA ALA A 174 13.66 26.51 -12.17
C ALA A 174 15.11 26.97 -12.46
N GLY A 175 15.93 26.10 -13.09
CA GLY A 175 17.33 26.37 -13.42
C GLY A 175 18.34 26.09 -12.30
N GLY A 176 17.90 25.69 -11.11
CA GLY A 176 18.75 25.20 -10.02
C GLY A 176 18.78 23.68 -9.93
N THR A 177 19.83 23.12 -9.31
CA THR A 177 19.92 21.69 -8.98
C THR A 177 19.49 21.47 -7.53
N HIS A 178 18.53 20.58 -7.32
CA HIS A 178 17.91 20.32 -6.03
C HIS A 178 17.88 18.83 -5.73
N ASN A 179 18.10 18.47 -4.48
CA ASN A 179 17.56 17.23 -3.95
C ASN A 179 16.11 17.49 -3.56
N VAL A 180 15.18 16.63 -3.96
CA VAL A 180 13.75 16.92 -3.86
C VAL A 180 13.06 15.85 -3.05
N LEU A 181 12.37 16.29 -2.00
CA LEU A 181 11.47 15.47 -1.21
C LEU A 181 10.03 15.73 -1.68
N TYR A 182 9.35 14.67 -2.09
CA TYR A 182 7.94 14.73 -2.48
C TYR A 182 7.05 14.24 -1.36
N VAL A 183 6.01 15.00 -1.05
CA VAL A 183 5.12 14.73 0.08
C VAL A 183 3.67 14.87 -0.37
N ALA A 184 2.90 13.80 -0.25
CA ALA A 184 1.45 13.80 -0.47
C ALA A 184 0.71 13.82 0.86
N THR A 185 -0.53 14.33 0.86
CA THR A 185 -1.29 14.56 2.10
C THR A 185 -2.75 14.15 1.98
N GLU A 186 -3.36 13.90 3.13
CA GLU A 186 -4.81 13.66 3.26
C GLU A 186 -5.68 14.90 2.93
N ASN A 187 -5.06 16.04 2.62
CA ASN A 187 -5.73 17.22 2.07
C ASN A 187 -5.69 17.27 0.54
N ALA A 188 -5.32 16.17 -0.13
CA ALA A 188 -5.21 16.08 -1.58
C ALA A 188 -4.24 17.13 -2.17
N SER A 189 -3.19 17.43 -1.39
CA SER A 189 -2.05 18.26 -1.81
C SER A 189 -0.83 17.38 -2.06
N VAL A 190 -0.05 17.73 -3.08
CA VAL A 190 1.29 17.18 -3.34
C VAL A 190 2.30 18.33 -3.33
N TYR A 191 3.36 18.16 -2.57
CA TYR A 191 4.45 19.11 -2.40
C TYR A 191 5.75 18.54 -3.00
N ALA A 192 6.56 19.43 -3.57
CA ALA A 192 7.99 19.21 -3.74
C ALA A 192 8.75 20.20 -2.86
N PHE A 193 9.52 19.68 -1.93
CA PHE A 193 10.45 20.46 -1.11
C PHE A 193 11.87 20.27 -1.62
N ASP A 194 12.65 21.35 -1.60
CA ASP A 194 14.10 21.22 -1.56
C ASP A 194 14.47 20.50 -0.26
N ALA A 195 15.01 19.29 -0.38
CA ALA A 195 15.26 18.38 0.73
C ALA A 195 16.42 18.83 1.65
N ASP A 196 17.17 19.86 1.24
CA ASP A 196 18.29 20.42 1.99
C ASP A 196 17.87 21.65 2.79
N THR A 197 16.98 22.47 2.25
CA THR A 197 16.56 23.75 2.85
C THR A 197 15.14 23.74 3.41
N GLY A 198 14.28 22.81 2.98
CA GLY A 198 12.85 22.80 3.30
C GLY A 198 12.02 23.83 2.52
N THR A 199 12.61 24.46 1.50
CA THR A 199 11.90 25.41 0.65
C THR A 199 10.90 24.67 -0.23
N ILE A 200 9.65 25.12 -0.28
CA ILE A 200 8.68 24.59 -1.25
C ILE A 200 9.11 25.02 -2.65
N LEU A 201 9.45 24.07 -3.50
CA LEU A 201 9.78 24.28 -4.91
C LEU A 201 8.50 24.43 -5.73
N TRP A 202 7.53 23.56 -5.46
CA TRP A 202 6.17 23.68 -5.97
C TRP A 202 5.18 22.96 -5.05
N LYS A 203 3.91 23.34 -5.15
CA LYS A 203 2.77 22.67 -4.53
C LYS A 203 1.62 22.63 -5.53
N THR A 204 0.95 21.49 -5.65
CA THR A 204 -0.27 21.32 -6.43
C THR A 204 -1.36 20.64 -5.61
N THR A 205 -2.59 20.66 -6.11
CA THR A 205 -3.71 19.88 -5.56
C THR A 205 -4.26 18.93 -6.61
N THR A 206 -4.69 17.75 -6.18
CA THR A 206 -5.34 16.76 -7.04
C THR A 206 -6.87 16.93 -7.09
N LEU A 207 -7.42 17.91 -6.36
CA LEU A 207 -8.84 18.21 -6.35
C LEU A 207 -9.26 18.91 -7.64
N ALA A 208 -10.42 18.52 -8.20
CA ALA A 208 -11.03 19.33 -9.25
C ALA A 208 -11.62 20.63 -8.68
N THR A 209 -11.92 21.58 -9.56
CA THR A 209 -12.53 22.85 -9.16
C THR A 209 -13.87 22.61 -8.48
N GLY A 210 -14.01 23.07 -7.23
CA GLY A 210 -15.25 22.95 -6.44
C GLY A 210 -15.36 21.66 -5.62
N GLU A 211 -14.36 20.80 -5.65
CA GLU A 211 -14.26 19.62 -4.79
C GLU A 211 -13.49 19.90 -3.49
N THR A 212 -13.69 19.05 -2.50
CA THR A 212 -12.89 18.97 -1.27
C THR A 212 -12.30 17.57 -1.12
N PRO A 213 -11.29 17.37 -0.25
CA PRO A 213 -10.95 16.01 0.19
C PRO A 213 -12.21 15.31 0.70
N SER A 214 -12.27 13.99 0.57
CA SER A 214 -13.41 13.23 1.08
C SER A 214 -13.50 13.36 2.59
N ASP A 215 -14.75 13.30 3.10
CA ASP A 215 -14.98 13.09 4.52
C ASP A 215 -14.62 11.65 4.92
N THR A 216 -14.67 11.38 6.23
CA THR A 216 -14.29 10.07 6.79
C THR A 216 -15.34 8.98 6.55
N LEU A 217 -16.51 9.32 5.99
CA LEU A 217 -17.67 8.45 5.92
C LEU A 217 -18.08 7.82 7.27
N GLY A 218 -17.73 8.46 8.39
CA GLY A 218 -17.96 7.93 9.74
C GLY A 218 -16.96 6.86 10.19
N CYS A 219 -15.92 6.59 9.40
CA CYS A 219 -14.85 5.65 9.71
C CYS A 219 -13.64 6.36 10.35
N PHE A 220 -12.99 5.74 11.32
CA PHE A 220 -11.83 6.34 12.03
C PHE A 220 -10.48 5.90 11.46
N GLN A 221 -10.46 4.97 10.50
CA GLN A 221 -9.23 4.36 9.98
C GLN A 221 -8.37 5.35 9.21
N ILE A 222 -8.97 6.22 8.39
CA ILE A 222 -8.32 7.37 7.74
C ILE A 222 -9.09 8.63 8.17
N SER A 223 -8.39 9.57 8.81
CA SER A 223 -9.01 10.73 9.45
C SER A 223 -8.00 11.88 9.61
N PRO A 224 -8.44 13.15 9.64
CA PRO A 224 -9.84 13.64 9.68
C PRO A 224 -10.49 13.80 8.29
N THR A 225 -9.73 13.68 7.22
CA THR A 225 -10.17 13.74 5.83
C THR A 225 -9.45 12.66 5.04
N ILE A 226 -9.92 12.38 3.83
CA ILE A 226 -9.34 11.38 2.94
C ILE A 226 -8.99 12.06 1.62
N GLY A 227 -7.70 12.14 1.33
CA GLY A 227 -7.14 12.78 0.13
C GLY A 227 -6.23 11.81 -0.60
N VAL A 228 -4.92 12.00 -0.46
CA VAL A 228 -3.91 11.03 -0.90
C VAL A 228 -3.42 10.26 0.33
N THR A 229 -3.84 9.00 0.45
CA THR A 229 -3.43 8.10 1.54
C THR A 229 -2.26 7.22 1.14
N ALA A 230 -2.33 6.58 -0.03
CA ALA A 230 -1.27 5.71 -0.50
C ALA A 230 0.00 6.47 -0.88
N THR A 231 1.14 5.79 -0.72
CA THR A 231 2.41 6.27 -1.26
C THR A 231 2.36 6.30 -2.79
N PRO A 232 2.67 7.45 -3.42
CA PRO A 232 2.84 7.56 -4.87
C PRO A 232 3.93 6.64 -5.41
N VAL A 233 4.07 6.58 -6.73
CA VAL A 233 5.24 5.97 -7.38
C VAL A 233 5.81 6.89 -8.46
N ILE A 234 7.12 6.97 -8.57
CA ILE A 234 7.83 7.83 -9.52
C ILE A 234 8.51 6.99 -10.60
N ASP A 235 8.33 7.39 -11.84
CA ASP A 235 9.17 6.99 -12.97
C ASP A 235 9.99 8.19 -13.44
N ARG A 236 11.27 8.22 -13.04
CA ARG A 236 12.20 9.31 -13.38
C ARG A 236 12.42 9.45 -14.89
N SER A 237 12.17 8.40 -15.67
CA SER A 237 12.39 8.38 -17.12
C SER A 237 11.17 8.79 -17.93
N ARG A 238 10.00 8.94 -17.28
CA ARG A 238 8.73 9.14 -17.98
C ARG A 238 8.36 10.61 -18.09
N GLY A 239 7.83 11.01 -19.25
CA GLY A 239 7.48 12.40 -19.50
C GLY A 239 8.72 13.29 -19.67
N PRO A 240 8.56 14.62 -19.69
CA PRO A 240 9.65 15.54 -19.98
C PRO A 240 10.70 15.58 -18.87
N ASN A 241 10.30 15.46 -17.60
CA ASN A 241 11.21 15.59 -16.45
C ASN A 241 11.13 14.44 -15.42
N GLY A 242 10.34 13.40 -15.70
CA GLY A 242 9.93 12.38 -14.73
C GLY A 242 8.44 12.54 -14.36
N ALA A 243 7.76 11.42 -14.10
CA ALA A 243 6.35 11.38 -13.75
C ALA A 243 6.14 10.74 -12.38
N MET A 244 5.30 11.36 -11.55
CA MET A 244 4.77 10.79 -10.32
C MET A 244 3.32 10.38 -10.52
N TYR A 245 2.98 9.15 -10.18
CA TYR A 245 1.61 8.66 -10.20
C TYR A 245 1.04 8.70 -8.79
N VAL A 246 -0.15 9.25 -8.65
CA VAL A 246 -0.83 9.42 -7.36
C VAL A 246 -2.33 9.18 -7.54
N VAL A 247 -2.95 8.52 -6.55
CA VAL A 247 -4.40 8.38 -6.47
C VAL A 247 -4.92 9.30 -5.38
N SER A 248 -6.05 9.98 -5.65
CA SER A 248 -6.71 10.78 -4.63
C SER A 248 -8.21 10.57 -4.60
N MET A 249 -8.77 10.66 -3.40
CA MET A 249 -10.20 10.65 -3.14
C MET A 249 -10.70 12.08 -2.91
N SER A 250 -11.84 12.43 -3.50
CA SER A 250 -12.47 13.73 -3.30
C SER A 250 -13.99 13.63 -3.24
N LYS A 251 -14.62 14.72 -2.81
CA LYS A 251 -16.08 14.88 -2.75
C LYS A 251 -16.49 16.18 -3.41
N ASP A 252 -17.48 16.12 -4.28
CA ASP A 252 -18.03 17.30 -4.94
C ASP A 252 -19.11 18.01 -4.10
N ALA A 253 -19.52 19.20 -4.55
CA ALA A 253 -20.56 19.98 -3.88
C ALA A 253 -21.96 19.32 -3.90
N ALA A 254 -22.20 18.35 -4.80
CA ALA A 254 -23.43 17.56 -4.86
C ALA A 254 -23.40 16.35 -3.91
N GLY A 255 -22.23 16.04 -3.32
CA GLY A 255 -22.01 14.93 -2.42
C GLY A 255 -21.60 13.63 -3.11
N ALA A 256 -21.26 13.67 -4.41
CA ALA A 256 -20.65 12.53 -5.10
C ALA A 256 -19.18 12.38 -4.68
N TYR A 257 -18.73 11.13 -4.62
CA TYR A 257 -17.36 10.77 -4.29
C TYR A 257 -16.62 10.37 -5.55
N HIS A 258 -15.36 10.76 -5.63
CA HIS A 258 -14.50 10.52 -6.78
C HIS A 258 -13.21 9.87 -6.34
N GLN A 259 -12.69 8.99 -7.20
CA GLN A 259 -11.36 8.42 -7.10
C GLN A 259 -10.65 8.68 -8.42
N ARG A 260 -9.46 9.27 -8.39
CA ARG A 260 -8.74 9.65 -9.61
C ARG A 260 -7.28 9.27 -9.54
N ILE A 261 -6.77 8.73 -10.63
CA ILE A 261 -5.33 8.56 -10.86
C ILE A 261 -4.80 9.75 -11.65
N HIS A 262 -3.71 10.33 -11.16
CA HIS A 262 -3.00 11.46 -11.74
C HIS A 262 -1.60 11.03 -12.18
N ALA A 263 -1.03 11.75 -13.15
CA ALA A 263 0.39 11.70 -13.45
C ALA A 263 0.92 13.12 -13.39
N LEU A 264 1.81 13.41 -12.44
CA LEU A 264 2.33 14.75 -12.20
C LEU A 264 3.78 14.83 -12.67
N ASP A 265 4.13 15.89 -13.37
CA ASP A 265 5.53 16.21 -13.68
C ASP A 265 6.29 16.52 -12.40
N VAL A 266 7.37 15.79 -12.12
CA VAL A 266 8.08 15.90 -10.85
C VAL A 266 8.77 17.26 -10.63
N THR A 267 8.96 18.07 -11.67
CA THR A 267 9.59 19.40 -11.56
C THR A 267 8.61 20.55 -11.42
N THR A 268 7.33 20.33 -11.75
CA THR A 268 6.33 21.42 -11.81
C THR A 268 5.02 21.10 -11.09
N GLY A 269 4.73 19.83 -10.83
CA GLY A 269 3.43 19.37 -10.31
C GLY A 269 2.29 19.47 -11.33
N ALA A 270 2.58 19.73 -12.60
CA ALA A 270 1.57 19.82 -13.66
C ALA A 270 1.13 18.42 -14.12
N GLU A 271 -0.14 18.27 -14.49
CA GLU A 271 -0.66 17.04 -15.08
C GLU A 271 0.07 16.64 -16.37
N LEU A 272 0.34 15.36 -16.50
CA LEU A 272 0.92 14.68 -17.65
C LEU A 272 -0.11 13.74 -18.29
N PHE A 273 0.19 13.33 -19.52
CA PHE A 273 -0.54 12.28 -20.24
C PHE A 273 -2.06 12.51 -20.40
N GLY A 274 -2.50 13.76 -20.27
CA GLY A 274 -3.92 14.15 -20.36
C GLY A 274 -4.74 13.81 -19.11
N GLY A 275 -4.08 13.57 -17.98
CA GLY A 275 -4.72 13.28 -16.69
C GLY A 275 -5.46 14.48 -16.07
N PRO A 276 -6.22 14.22 -14.98
CA PRO A 276 -6.40 12.89 -14.35
C PRO A 276 -7.40 11.97 -15.06
N THR A 277 -7.39 10.69 -14.70
CA THR A 277 -8.41 9.70 -15.11
C THR A 277 -9.29 9.31 -13.93
N GLU A 278 -10.62 9.36 -14.11
CA GLU A 278 -11.59 8.82 -13.16
C GLU A 278 -11.46 7.30 -13.05
N ILE A 279 -11.42 6.79 -11.82
CA ILE A 279 -11.31 5.37 -11.55
C ILE A 279 -12.70 4.76 -11.49
N THR A 280 -12.97 3.87 -12.44
CA THR A 280 -14.22 3.10 -12.51
C THR A 280 -13.90 1.67 -12.88
N ALA A 281 -14.53 0.70 -12.23
CA ALA A 281 -14.33 -0.71 -12.52
C ALA A 281 -15.64 -1.50 -12.44
N SER A 282 -15.71 -2.55 -13.25
CA SER A 282 -16.75 -3.57 -13.20
C SER A 282 -16.12 -4.92 -13.50
N TYR A 283 -16.57 -5.97 -12.82
CA TYR A 283 -16.04 -7.32 -13.02
C TYR A 283 -17.17 -8.35 -13.00
N PRO A 284 -17.16 -9.37 -13.88
CA PRO A 284 -18.21 -10.40 -13.88
C PRO A 284 -18.32 -11.11 -12.54
N GLY A 285 -19.53 -11.18 -11.98
CA GLY A 285 -19.76 -11.80 -10.69
C GLY A 285 -21.08 -11.41 -10.05
N THR A 286 -21.46 -12.13 -9.00
CA THR A 286 -22.70 -11.94 -8.24
C THR A 286 -22.47 -11.45 -6.81
N GLY A 287 -21.25 -11.02 -6.49
CA GLY A 287 -20.85 -10.58 -5.16
C GLY A 287 -21.53 -9.28 -4.69
N ALA A 288 -21.04 -8.77 -3.57
CA ALA A 288 -21.53 -7.55 -2.95
C ALA A 288 -21.46 -6.34 -3.92
N ASN A 289 -22.52 -5.54 -3.95
CA ASN A 289 -22.69 -4.43 -4.92
C ASN A 289 -22.75 -4.86 -6.40
N SER A 290 -23.25 -6.07 -6.69
CA SER A 290 -23.46 -6.53 -8.07
C SER A 290 -24.77 -6.02 -8.70
N SER A 291 -24.72 -5.84 -10.01
CA SER A 291 -25.86 -5.49 -10.85
C SER A 291 -25.69 -6.08 -12.25
N ASN A 292 -26.74 -6.72 -12.77
CA ASN A 292 -26.74 -7.35 -14.10
C ASN A 292 -25.56 -8.32 -14.35
N GLY A 293 -25.18 -9.10 -13.33
CA GLY A 293 -24.10 -10.09 -13.42
C GLY A 293 -22.68 -9.52 -13.34
N ASN A 294 -22.51 -8.26 -12.96
CA ASN A 294 -21.21 -7.66 -12.67
C ASN A 294 -21.19 -7.05 -11.27
N VAL A 295 -20.10 -7.26 -10.54
CA VAL A 295 -19.73 -6.46 -9.37
C VAL A 295 -19.29 -5.08 -9.84
N ILE A 296 -19.76 -4.02 -9.17
CA ILE A 296 -19.48 -2.64 -9.55
C ILE A 296 -18.63 -1.96 -8.48
N PHE A 297 -17.54 -1.32 -8.90
CA PHE A 297 -16.73 -0.48 -8.04
C PHE A 297 -17.48 0.83 -7.75
N ASP A 298 -17.73 1.13 -6.47
CA ASP A 298 -18.33 2.38 -6.01
C ASP A 298 -17.24 3.24 -5.37
N PRO A 299 -16.86 4.39 -5.95
CA PRO A 299 -15.77 5.23 -5.41
C PRO A 299 -16.01 5.69 -3.98
N LYS A 300 -17.27 5.79 -3.52
CA LYS A 300 -17.59 6.12 -2.14
C LYS A 300 -17.09 5.07 -1.15
N GLN A 301 -17.06 3.82 -1.60
CA GLN A 301 -17.00 2.67 -0.73
C GLN A 301 -15.59 2.13 -0.50
N TYR A 302 -14.63 2.66 -1.24
CA TYR A 302 -13.24 2.26 -1.14
C TYR A 302 -12.34 3.46 -0.86
N ALA A 303 -11.18 3.18 -0.28
CA ALA A 303 -10.04 4.09 -0.24
C ALA A 303 -8.81 3.38 -0.81
N GLU A 304 -7.90 4.16 -1.39
CA GLU A 304 -6.63 3.66 -1.89
C GLU A 304 -5.57 3.94 -0.81
N ARG A 305 -5.50 3.03 0.16
CA ARG A 305 -4.50 3.05 1.25
C ARG A 305 -3.20 2.36 0.84
N GLN A 306 -3.31 1.32 0.02
CA GLN A 306 -2.25 0.43 -0.43
C GLN A 306 -1.32 1.20 -1.40
N SER A 307 -0.01 1.25 -1.14
CA SER A 307 0.94 2.05 -1.94
C SER A 307 1.06 1.61 -3.41
N LEU A 308 1.13 2.53 -4.37
CA LEU A 308 1.14 2.18 -5.79
C LEU A 308 2.31 1.25 -6.17
N LEU A 309 2.08 0.38 -7.16
CA LEU A 309 3.12 -0.40 -7.82
C LEU A 309 3.24 0.03 -9.28
N LEU A 310 4.43 0.46 -9.69
CA LEU A 310 4.81 0.58 -11.10
C LEU A 310 5.59 -0.67 -11.50
N LEU A 311 5.06 -1.43 -12.46
CA LEU A 311 5.70 -2.62 -13.00
C LEU A 311 5.45 -2.70 -14.50
N ASN A 312 6.52 -2.85 -15.30
CA ASN A 312 6.44 -3.06 -16.75
C ASN A 312 5.58 -2.02 -17.51
N GLY A 313 5.66 -0.74 -17.11
CA GLY A 313 4.90 0.37 -17.73
C GLY A 313 3.45 0.48 -17.28
N MET A 314 3.07 -0.26 -16.24
CA MET A 314 1.72 -0.33 -15.70
C MET A 314 1.71 0.12 -14.24
N ILE A 315 0.73 0.93 -13.87
CA ILE A 315 0.43 1.31 -12.49
C ILE A 315 -0.66 0.39 -11.97
N TYR A 316 -0.42 -0.27 -10.86
CA TYR A 316 -1.36 -1.15 -10.18
C TYR A 316 -1.80 -0.53 -8.86
N THR A 317 -3.10 -0.56 -8.60
CA THR A 317 -3.73 -0.08 -7.36
C THR A 317 -4.53 -1.20 -6.70
N GLY A 318 -4.52 -1.23 -5.36
CA GLY A 318 -5.31 -2.11 -4.51
C GLY A 318 -6.21 -1.29 -3.58
N TRP A 319 -7.37 -1.84 -3.21
CA TRP A 319 -8.43 -1.04 -2.58
C TRP A 319 -8.88 -1.60 -1.23
N THR A 320 -8.96 -0.72 -0.24
CA THR A 320 -9.57 -1.00 1.07
C THR A 320 -11.05 -0.65 1.07
N SER A 321 -11.82 -1.23 1.97
CA SER A 321 -13.13 -0.67 2.34
C SER A 321 -12.96 0.47 3.37
N HIS A 322 -14.07 1.06 3.79
CA HIS A 322 -14.12 1.93 4.97
C HIS A 322 -14.66 1.15 6.18
N CYS A 323 -13.82 0.82 7.15
CA CYS A 323 -14.19 0.15 8.40
C CYS A 323 -15.00 -1.15 8.22
N ASP A 324 -14.75 -1.91 7.15
CA ASP A 324 -15.49 -3.14 6.80
C ASP A 324 -17.01 -2.95 6.67
N VAL A 325 -17.43 -1.70 6.42
CA VAL A 325 -18.82 -1.39 6.14
C VAL A 325 -19.16 -1.99 4.78
N GLN A 326 -20.18 -2.85 4.72
CA GLN A 326 -20.68 -3.46 3.49
C GLN A 326 -21.55 -2.48 2.67
N PRO A 327 -21.67 -2.66 1.34
CA PRO A 327 -21.13 -3.77 0.52
C PRO A 327 -19.70 -3.50 0.03
N TYR A 328 -18.80 -4.49 0.02
CA TYR A 328 -17.51 -4.39 -0.66
C TYR A 328 -16.92 -5.76 -1.06
N THR A 329 -15.95 -5.73 -1.98
CA THR A 329 -15.17 -6.87 -2.50
C THR A 329 -13.70 -6.47 -2.68
N GLY A 330 -12.82 -7.40 -3.07
CA GLY A 330 -11.39 -7.12 -3.30
C GLY A 330 -11.09 -6.65 -4.72
N TRP A 331 -10.52 -5.45 -4.90
CA TRP A 331 -10.20 -4.91 -6.23
C TRP A 331 -8.70 -4.73 -6.44
N VAL A 332 -8.22 -5.14 -7.62
CA VAL A 332 -6.94 -4.71 -8.20
C VAL A 332 -7.20 -4.10 -9.57
N ILE A 333 -6.72 -2.88 -9.79
CA ILE A 333 -6.96 -2.14 -11.03
C ILE A 333 -5.61 -1.70 -11.62
N ALA A 334 -5.45 -1.89 -12.93
CA ALA A 334 -4.24 -1.52 -13.65
C ALA A 334 -4.48 -0.40 -14.66
N TYR A 335 -3.54 0.53 -14.74
CA TYR A 335 -3.52 1.67 -15.66
C TYR A 335 -2.21 1.74 -16.43
N SER A 336 -2.26 2.11 -17.71
CA SER A 336 -1.03 2.42 -18.46
C SER A 336 -0.36 3.66 -17.87
N ALA A 337 0.93 3.56 -17.54
CA ALA A 337 1.71 4.69 -17.07
C ALA A 337 1.83 5.79 -18.16
N ASP A 338 1.82 5.42 -19.44
CA ASP A 338 1.98 6.36 -20.55
C ASP A 338 0.72 7.17 -20.88
N THR A 339 -0.47 6.67 -20.52
CA THR A 339 -1.74 7.26 -20.97
C THR A 339 -2.81 7.39 -19.90
N LEU A 340 -2.55 6.90 -18.68
CA LEU A 340 -3.53 6.78 -17.59
C LEU A 340 -4.84 6.08 -17.99
N LYS A 341 -4.80 5.18 -18.99
CA LYS A 341 -5.98 4.42 -19.39
C LYS A 341 -6.01 3.11 -18.63
N GLN A 342 -7.18 2.74 -18.09
CA GLN A 342 -7.37 1.44 -17.47
C GLN A 342 -7.11 0.34 -18.51
N THR A 343 -6.27 -0.63 -18.14
CA THR A 343 -5.89 -1.75 -19.00
C THR A 343 -6.37 -3.09 -18.49
N SER A 344 -6.59 -3.23 -17.18
CA SER A 344 -7.06 -4.47 -16.58
C SER A 344 -7.76 -4.20 -15.25
N VAL A 345 -8.72 -5.05 -14.93
CA VAL A 345 -9.44 -5.07 -13.65
C VAL A 345 -9.51 -6.52 -13.20
N LEU A 346 -9.25 -6.76 -11.92
CA LEU A 346 -9.46 -8.04 -11.26
C LEU A 346 -10.26 -7.80 -9.98
N ASN A 347 -11.25 -8.65 -9.74
CA ASN A 347 -11.91 -8.76 -8.45
C ASN A 347 -11.55 -10.10 -7.79
N LEU A 348 -11.15 -10.07 -6.52
CA LEU A 348 -10.65 -11.22 -5.75
C LEU A 348 -11.77 -11.96 -5.00
N THR A 349 -12.93 -11.35 -4.85
CA THR A 349 -14.13 -11.93 -4.25
C THR A 349 -15.38 -11.65 -5.10
N PRO A 350 -15.34 -11.95 -6.42
CA PRO A 350 -16.35 -11.51 -7.38
C PRO A 350 -17.74 -12.12 -7.13
N ASN A 351 -17.83 -13.22 -6.39
CA ASN A 351 -19.10 -13.91 -6.09
C ASN A 351 -19.45 -13.87 -4.60
N GLY A 352 -18.59 -13.27 -3.77
CA GLY A 352 -18.78 -13.11 -2.33
C GLY A 352 -18.78 -11.66 -1.85
N SER A 353 -18.17 -11.45 -0.69
CA SER A 353 -18.00 -10.15 -0.01
C SER A 353 -16.70 -10.16 0.80
N GLY A 354 -16.16 -8.99 1.13
CA GLY A 354 -14.86 -8.92 1.82
C GLY A 354 -13.67 -9.05 0.88
N GLY A 355 -12.48 -9.39 1.38
CA GLY A 355 -11.27 -9.57 0.56
C GLY A 355 -10.63 -8.25 0.13
N ALA A 356 -10.85 -7.17 0.86
CA ALA A 356 -10.22 -5.89 0.56
C ALA A 356 -8.71 -5.93 0.84
N ILE A 357 -7.94 -5.03 0.21
CA ILE A 357 -6.48 -5.02 0.29
C ILE A 357 -6.01 -3.86 1.16
N TRP A 358 -5.68 -4.14 2.42
CA TRP A 358 -5.29 -3.13 3.41
C TRP A 358 -3.79 -2.91 3.53
N MET A 359 -3.06 -4.01 3.75
CA MET A 359 -1.60 -4.12 3.83
C MET A 359 -0.88 -3.07 4.67
N SER A 360 -1.57 -2.41 5.60
CA SER A 360 -1.00 -1.31 6.39
C SER A 360 -0.31 -0.19 5.63
N GLY A 361 -0.88 0.17 4.47
CA GLY A 361 -0.29 1.17 3.60
C GLY A 361 0.82 0.62 2.71
N ALA A 362 1.19 -0.65 2.87
CA ALA A 362 2.26 -1.25 2.09
C ALA A 362 1.89 -1.39 0.61
N GLY A 363 2.95 -1.42 -0.20
CA GLY A 363 2.88 -1.71 -1.62
C GLY A 363 2.73 -3.20 -1.90
N MET A 364 2.01 -3.58 -2.95
CA MET A 364 2.14 -4.93 -3.52
C MET A 364 3.59 -5.17 -3.93
N ALA A 365 4.13 -6.35 -3.63
CA ALA A 365 5.50 -6.73 -3.98
C ALA A 365 5.55 -7.42 -5.35
N SER A 366 6.73 -7.47 -5.96
CA SER A 366 6.94 -8.08 -7.26
C SER A 366 8.36 -8.59 -7.40
N ASP A 367 8.50 -9.64 -8.20
CA ASP A 367 9.77 -10.17 -8.69
C ASP A 367 10.14 -9.68 -10.10
N GLY A 368 9.42 -8.68 -10.62
CA GLY A 368 9.57 -8.16 -11.98
C GLY A 368 8.65 -8.84 -13.01
N THR A 369 8.03 -9.97 -12.66
CA THR A 369 7.12 -10.70 -13.55
C THR A 369 5.72 -10.84 -12.95
N SER A 370 5.63 -11.27 -11.70
CA SER A 370 4.39 -11.49 -10.97
C SER A 370 4.24 -10.48 -9.83
N ILE A 371 3.01 -10.31 -9.35
CA ILE A 371 2.69 -9.44 -8.21
C ILE A 371 2.29 -10.32 -7.02
N TYR A 372 2.71 -9.95 -5.81
CA TYR A 372 2.55 -10.70 -4.57
C TYR A 372 1.99 -9.79 -3.47
N PHE A 373 0.92 -10.22 -2.81
CA PHE A 373 0.31 -9.48 -1.70
C PHE A 373 -0.60 -10.37 -0.86
N LEU A 374 -1.09 -9.79 0.24
CA LEU A 374 -2.04 -10.40 1.16
C LEU A 374 -3.36 -9.63 1.05
N ASP A 375 -4.49 -10.31 0.86
CA ASP A 375 -5.81 -9.69 1.04
C ASP A 375 -6.40 -10.06 2.42
N ALA A 376 -7.40 -9.30 2.87
CA ALA A 376 -7.98 -9.47 4.20
C ALA A 376 -9.18 -10.42 4.21
N ASN A 377 -9.76 -10.61 5.39
CA ASN A 377 -10.94 -11.43 5.60
C ASN A 377 -12.02 -11.24 4.52
N GLY A 378 -12.55 -12.36 4.06
CA GLY A 378 -13.54 -12.34 3.01
C GLY A 378 -14.15 -13.69 2.74
N SER A 379 -15.04 -13.71 1.75
CA SER A 379 -15.57 -14.96 1.23
C SER A 379 -14.44 -15.74 0.56
N PHE A 380 -14.36 -17.01 0.92
CA PHE A 380 -13.45 -17.98 0.33
C PHE A 380 -14.23 -19.22 -0.11
N ASP A 381 -14.00 -19.70 -1.33
CA ASP A 381 -14.59 -20.95 -1.82
C ASP A 381 -13.62 -22.12 -1.61
N ALA A 382 -13.92 -22.95 -0.60
CA ALA A 382 -13.18 -24.18 -0.32
C ALA A 382 -13.28 -25.24 -1.45
N THR A 383 -14.20 -25.06 -2.40
CA THR A 383 -14.35 -25.96 -3.55
C THR A 383 -13.33 -25.60 -4.63
N VAL A 384 -12.31 -26.45 -4.78
CA VAL A 384 -11.28 -26.32 -5.80
C VAL A 384 -11.46 -27.35 -6.92
N ASN A 385 -11.06 -26.98 -8.14
CA ASN A 385 -11.02 -27.91 -9.27
C ASN A 385 -9.83 -28.88 -9.15
N ALA A 386 -9.68 -29.78 -10.14
CA ALA A 386 -8.59 -30.77 -10.14
C ALA A 386 -7.16 -30.16 -10.16
N ALA A 387 -7.02 -28.90 -10.59
CA ALA A 387 -5.77 -28.15 -10.55
C ALA A 387 -5.60 -27.36 -9.24
N GLY A 388 -6.50 -27.50 -8.27
CA GLY A 388 -6.48 -26.77 -7.00
C GLY A 388 -6.84 -25.29 -7.14
N VAL A 389 -7.51 -24.88 -8.23
CA VAL A 389 -7.98 -23.49 -8.41
C VAL A 389 -9.44 -23.40 -7.99
N GLN A 390 -9.82 -22.34 -7.27
CA GLN A 390 -11.18 -22.09 -6.79
C GLN A 390 -12.18 -22.09 -7.94
N VAL A 391 -13.32 -22.74 -7.73
CA VAL A 391 -14.37 -22.83 -8.76
C VAL A 391 -15.15 -21.52 -8.88
N SER A 392 -15.45 -20.87 -7.75
CA SER A 392 -16.18 -19.59 -7.73
C SER A 392 -15.28 -18.35 -7.74
N GLY A 393 -13.96 -18.55 -7.61
CA GLY A 393 -12.97 -17.47 -7.75
C GLY A 393 -12.95 -16.45 -6.60
N ASP A 394 -13.45 -16.81 -5.41
CA ASP A 394 -13.35 -15.99 -4.20
C ASP A 394 -12.14 -16.43 -3.36
N TYR A 395 -11.23 -15.48 -3.07
CA TYR A 395 -9.89 -15.70 -2.50
C TYR A 395 -9.66 -14.96 -1.17
N GLY A 396 -10.72 -14.59 -0.44
CA GLY A 396 -10.55 -13.74 0.74
C GLY A 396 -9.67 -14.39 1.81
N ASN A 397 -8.72 -13.61 2.34
CA ASN A 397 -7.73 -13.96 3.36
C ASN A 397 -6.53 -14.79 2.86
N ALA A 398 -6.16 -14.60 1.60
CA ALA A 398 -5.11 -15.31 0.90
C ALA A 398 -3.78 -14.54 0.82
N PHE A 399 -2.69 -15.29 0.69
CA PHE A 399 -1.48 -14.83 0.03
C PHE A 399 -1.63 -15.07 -1.47
N LEU A 400 -1.62 -14.01 -2.28
CA LEU A 400 -1.91 -14.06 -3.71
C LEU A 400 -0.67 -13.86 -4.57
N LYS A 401 -0.62 -14.57 -5.71
CA LYS A 401 0.26 -14.29 -6.85
C LYS A 401 -0.58 -13.94 -8.07
N LEU A 402 -0.37 -12.75 -8.62
CA LEU A 402 -1.01 -12.34 -9.87
C LEU A 402 -0.05 -12.43 -11.05
N GLY A 403 -0.56 -12.95 -12.16
CA GLY A 403 0.03 -12.82 -13.48
C GLY A 403 -0.35 -11.48 -14.12
N THR A 404 0.55 -10.93 -14.95
CA THR A 404 0.37 -9.62 -15.60
C THR A 404 0.46 -9.68 -17.13
N THR A 405 0.98 -10.77 -17.70
CA THR A 405 1.31 -10.90 -19.13
C THR A 405 0.12 -10.73 -20.08
N THR A 406 -1.06 -11.19 -19.68
CA THR A 406 -2.29 -11.14 -20.51
C THR A 406 -3.40 -10.33 -19.85
N GLY A 407 -3.03 -9.40 -18.96
CA GLY A 407 -3.93 -8.79 -17.99
C GLY A 407 -3.81 -9.43 -16.61
N LEU A 408 -4.49 -8.85 -15.62
CA LEU A 408 -4.51 -9.31 -14.25
C LEU A 408 -5.29 -10.63 -14.12
N THR A 409 -4.63 -11.65 -13.59
CA THR A 409 -5.25 -12.95 -13.25
C THR A 409 -4.60 -13.52 -12.01
N VAL A 410 -5.36 -14.20 -11.15
CA VAL A 410 -4.76 -15.00 -10.07
C VAL A 410 -4.02 -16.19 -10.68
N ALA A 411 -2.70 -16.21 -10.56
CA ALA A 411 -1.84 -17.24 -11.12
C ALA A 411 -1.57 -18.38 -10.12
N ASP A 412 -1.45 -18.04 -8.84
CA ASP A 412 -1.36 -19.00 -7.73
C ASP A 412 -1.75 -18.30 -6.42
N TYR A 413 -1.94 -19.07 -5.35
CA TYR A 413 -2.29 -18.54 -4.04
C TYR A 413 -1.95 -19.53 -2.90
N PHE A 414 -1.95 -19.03 -1.68
CA PHE A 414 -1.97 -19.80 -0.43
C PHE A 414 -3.12 -19.32 0.45
N GLU A 415 -3.75 -20.26 1.14
CA GLU A 415 -4.83 -20.05 2.10
C GLU A 415 -4.58 -20.94 3.31
N ALA A 416 -4.68 -20.37 4.52
CA ALA A 416 -4.59 -21.14 5.73
C ALA A 416 -5.74 -22.15 5.82
N SER A 417 -5.49 -23.34 6.38
CA SER A 417 -6.46 -24.43 6.48
C SER A 417 -7.74 -24.02 7.24
N ASN A 418 -7.61 -23.06 8.15
CA ASN A 418 -8.66 -22.44 8.96
C ASN A 418 -9.14 -21.06 8.45
N THR A 419 -8.81 -20.65 7.21
CA THR A 419 -9.11 -19.32 6.64
C THR A 419 -10.58 -18.86 6.81
N ILE A 420 -11.54 -19.79 6.73
CA ILE A 420 -12.97 -19.48 6.95
C ILE A 420 -13.25 -19.03 8.39
N GLN A 421 -12.57 -19.64 9.36
CA GLN A 421 -12.70 -19.30 10.78
C GLN A 421 -12.00 -17.99 11.09
N GLU A 422 -10.81 -17.77 10.51
CA GLU A 422 -10.05 -16.52 10.63
C GLU A 422 -10.83 -15.34 10.06
N SER A 423 -11.38 -15.49 8.85
CA SER A 423 -12.21 -14.45 8.23
C SER A 423 -13.42 -14.09 9.10
N ALA A 424 -14.06 -15.09 9.73
CA ALA A 424 -15.19 -14.86 10.64
C ALA A 424 -14.78 -14.22 11.98
N ALA A 425 -13.51 -14.35 12.37
CA ALA A 425 -12.94 -13.80 13.60
C ALA A 425 -12.24 -12.44 13.38
N ASP A 426 -12.25 -11.90 12.16
CA ASP A 426 -11.50 -10.69 11.78
C ASP A 426 -9.97 -10.87 11.91
N GLU A 427 -9.47 -12.08 11.71
CA GLU A 427 -8.03 -12.42 11.70
C GLU A 427 -7.46 -12.24 10.28
N ASP A 428 -7.39 -10.99 9.84
CA ASP A 428 -6.88 -10.61 8.51
C ASP A 428 -5.42 -10.97 8.31
N LEU A 429 -5.15 -11.84 7.33
CA LEU A 429 -3.80 -12.01 6.78
C LEU A 429 -3.34 -10.70 6.11
N GLY A 430 -4.24 -10.04 5.38
CA GLY A 430 -4.02 -8.77 4.68
C GLY A 430 -3.84 -7.53 5.56
N SER A 431 -3.70 -7.64 6.87
CA SER A 431 -3.40 -6.49 7.74
C SER A 431 -1.94 -6.02 7.60
N GLY A 432 -1.01 -6.94 7.30
CA GLY A 432 0.40 -6.67 7.07
C GLY A 432 0.77 -6.68 5.58
N GLY A 433 2.00 -6.28 5.28
CA GLY A 433 2.54 -6.28 3.91
C GLY A 433 3.24 -7.58 3.52
N ALA A 434 3.39 -7.80 2.21
CA ALA A 434 4.14 -8.92 1.63
C ALA A 434 5.50 -8.45 1.11
N LEU A 435 6.55 -9.26 1.32
CA LEU A 435 7.92 -9.01 0.86
C LEU A 435 8.38 -10.14 -0.05
N VAL A 436 8.98 -9.81 -1.20
CA VAL A 436 9.65 -10.79 -2.06
C VAL A 436 11.11 -10.91 -1.63
N LEU A 437 11.53 -12.13 -1.30
CA LEU A 437 12.93 -12.39 -0.95
C LEU A 437 13.78 -12.53 -2.22
N PRO A 438 15.09 -12.19 -2.15
CA PRO A 438 16.02 -12.56 -3.20
C PRO A 438 16.05 -14.08 -3.36
N ASP A 439 16.66 -14.55 -4.45
CA ASP A 439 16.84 -15.98 -4.68
C ASP A 439 17.70 -16.59 -3.58
N LEU A 440 17.21 -17.64 -2.94
CA LEU A 440 17.86 -18.29 -1.81
C LEU A 440 18.23 -19.72 -2.17
N THR A 441 19.49 -20.08 -1.94
CA THR A 441 19.97 -21.43 -2.19
C THR A 441 19.90 -22.26 -0.90
N ASP A 442 19.33 -23.45 -0.98
CA ASP A 442 19.34 -24.40 0.13
C ASP A 442 20.66 -25.18 0.24
N ALA A 443 20.78 -26.02 1.26
CA ALA A 443 21.98 -26.82 1.50
C ALA A 443 22.29 -27.85 0.38
N SER A 444 21.32 -28.16 -0.49
CA SER A 444 21.49 -29.05 -1.63
C SER A 444 21.94 -28.33 -2.91
N GLY A 445 21.98 -26.99 -2.90
CA GLY A 445 22.26 -26.18 -4.08
C GLY A 445 21.02 -25.82 -4.89
N THR A 446 19.81 -26.14 -4.40
CA THR A 446 18.56 -25.77 -5.08
C THR A 446 18.22 -24.33 -4.78
N VAL A 447 17.92 -23.55 -5.83
CA VAL A 447 17.45 -22.16 -5.71
C VAL A 447 15.94 -22.16 -5.43
N HIS A 448 15.53 -21.38 -4.44
CA HIS A 448 14.14 -21.16 -4.05
C HIS A 448 13.76 -19.71 -4.25
N HIS A 449 12.61 -19.49 -4.87
CA HIS A 449 12.00 -18.18 -5.06
C HIS A 449 10.95 -17.98 -3.97
N LEU A 450 11.25 -17.19 -2.94
CA LEU A 450 10.38 -17.07 -1.77
C LEU A 450 9.75 -15.68 -1.67
N ALA A 451 8.59 -15.63 -1.01
CA ALA A 451 7.98 -14.40 -0.52
C ALA A 451 7.41 -14.66 0.88
N LEU A 452 7.22 -13.62 1.67
CA LEU A 452 6.74 -13.74 3.05
C LEU A 452 5.80 -12.62 3.44
N GLY A 453 5.05 -12.86 4.51
CA GLY A 453 4.08 -11.92 5.08
C GLY A 453 3.55 -12.44 6.41
N ALA A 454 2.84 -11.58 7.15
CA ALA A 454 2.19 -11.92 8.41
C ALA A 454 0.99 -10.98 8.63
N GLY A 455 -0.03 -11.47 9.33
CA GLY A 455 -1.28 -10.74 9.57
C GLY A 455 -1.66 -10.64 11.04
N LYS A 456 -2.96 -10.51 11.31
CA LYS A 456 -3.52 -10.41 12.66
C LYS A 456 -3.35 -11.70 13.48
N ASP A 457 -3.34 -12.84 12.80
CA ASP A 457 -3.11 -14.18 13.37
C ASP A 457 -1.74 -14.37 14.04
N SER A 458 -0.81 -13.42 13.87
CA SER A 458 0.53 -13.43 14.46
C SER A 458 1.39 -14.62 14.00
N ILE A 459 1.16 -15.11 12.77
CA ILE A 459 1.95 -16.18 12.14
C ILE A 459 2.76 -15.58 10.99
N ILE A 460 4.04 -15.96 10.89
CA ILE A 460 4.85 -15.60 9.72
C ILE A 460 4.72 -16.71 8.69
N TYR A 461 4.18 -16.38 7.52
CA TYR A 461 4.04 -17.27 6.38
C TYR A 461 5.12 -17.00 5.35
N ILE A 462 5.77 -18.05 4.87
CA ILE A 462 6.75 -18.00 3.79
C ILE A 462 6.27 -18.93 2.69
N VAL A 463 5.94 -18.37 1.53
CA VAL A 463 5.46 -19.10 0.35
C VAL A 463 6.60 -19.35 -0.63
N ASN A 464 6.55 -20.49 -1.33
CA ASN A 464 7.35 -20.70 -2.53
C ASN A 464 6.59 -20.10 -3.72
N ARG A 465 7.19 -19.12 -4.39
CA ARG A 465 6.62 -18.39 -5.53
C ARG A 465 6.34 -19.28 -6.75
N ASP A 466 6.96 -20.45 -6.84
CA ASP A 466 6.74 -21.43 -7.90
C ASP A 466 5.61 -22.42 -7.59
N SER A 467 5.22 -22.53 -6.33
CA SER A 467 4.15 -23.41 -5.84
C SER A 467 3.71 -22.94 -4.46
N MET A 468 2.70 -22.08 -4.39
CA MET A 468 2.33 -21.39 -3.15
C MET A 468 1.64 -22.28 -2.13
N GLY A 469 1.11 -23.43 -2.53
CA GLY A 469 0.53 -24.44 -1.64
C GLY A 469 -0.98 -24.57 -1.75
N LYS A 470 -1.67 -23.50 -2.18
CA LYS A 470 -3.14 -23.44 -2.32
C LYS A 470 -3.85 -23.79 -1.02
N TYR A 471 -5.17 -23.96 -1.09
CA TYR A 471 -5.96 -24.35 0.07
C TYR A 471 -5.91 -25.86 0.30
N ASN A 472 -5.70 -26.25 1.56
CA ASN A 472 -5.87 -27.62 2.01
C ASN A 472 -6.60 -27.62 3.37
N PRO A 473 -7.79 -28.23 3.48
CA PRO A 473 -8.61 -28.15 4.70
C PRO A 473 -8.06 -28.95 5.89
N VAL A 474 -6.99 -29.74 5.69
CA VAL A 474 -6.41 -30.59 6.74
C VAL A 474 -5.18 -29.94 7.39
N ALA A 475 -4.34 -29.30 6.59
CA ALA A 475 -3.10 -28.67 7.05
C ALA A 475 -2.55 -27.73 5.97
N ASP A 476 -1.82 -26.72 6.40
CA ASP A 476 -1.22 -25.72 5.53
C ASP A 476 -0.11 -26.34 4.66
N ALA A 477 -0.26 -26.24 3.35
CA ALA A 477 0.67 -26.80 2.37
C ALA A 477 1.75 -25.77 1.97
N ILE A 478 2.38 -25.13 2.96
CA ILE A 478 3.26 -23.98 2.77
C ILE A 478 4.75 -24.35 2.88
N TYR A 479 5.63 -23.52 2.32
CA TYR A 479 7.09 -23.72 2.37
C TYR A 479 7.64 -23.63 3.81
N GLN A 480 7.21 -22.61 4.56
CA GLN A 480 7.50 -22.49 5.98
C GLN A 480 6.45 -21.60 6.67
N GLU A 481 6.09 -21.96 7.89
CA GLU A 481 5.32 -21.12 8.83
C GLU A 481 6.09 -21.02 10.15
N LEU A 482 6.03 -19.87 10.81
CA LEU A 482 6.58 -19.66 12.16
C LEU A 482 5.48 -19.19 13.10
N VAL A 483 4.97 -20.14 13.89
CA VAL A 483 3.90 -19.91 14.86
C VAL A 483 4.46 -19.47 16.20
N GLY A 484 3.84 -18.46 16.81
CA GLY A 484 4.13 -18.00 18.17
C GLY A 484 5.49 -17.30 18.34
N GLN A 485 6.12 -16.87 17.24
CA GLN A 485 7.40 -16.15 17.29
C GLN A 485 7.24 -14.63 17.38
N ILE A 486 6.13 -14.11 16.87
CA ILE A 486 5.69 -12.73 17.09
C ILE A 486 4.48 -12.77 18.05
N ALA A 487 4.40 -11.78 18.94
CA ALA A 487 3.48 -11.82 20.09
C ALA A 487 2.11 -11.19 19.83
N GLY A 488 2.00 -10.38 18.77
CA GLY A 488 0.79 -9.65 18.44
C GLY A 488 0.55 -9.51 16.95
N PRO A 489 -0.58 -8.91 16.58
CA PRO A 489 -1.00 -8.79 15.19
C PRO A 489 -0.07 -7.86 14.42
N VAL A 490 0.13 -8.16 13.14
CA VAL A 490 0.98 -7.37 12.24
C VAL A 490 0.13 -6.37 11.46
N PHE A 491 0.33 -5.09 11.76
CA PHE A 491 -0.20 -3.97 10.99
C PHE A 491 0.93 -3.12 10.44
N SER A 492 1.96 -3.79 9.93
CA SER A 492 3.20 -3.19 9.43
C SER A 492 3.75 -4.01 8.26
N MET A 493 4.87 -3.56 7.71
CA MET A 493 5.59 -4.21 6.62
C MET A 493 6.94 -4.73 7.15
N PRO A 494 7.32 -6.00 6.89
CA PRO A 494 8.65 -6.49 7.25
C PRO A 494 9.74 -5.87 6.37
N ALA A 495 10.98 -5.86 6.86
CA ALA A 495 12.16 -5.49 6.07
C ALA A 495 13.11 -6.66 5.89
N TYR A 496 13.87 -6.65 4.80
CA TYR A 496 14.96 -7.59 4.54
C TYR A 496 16.29 -6.86 4.43
N PHE A 497 17.32 -7.38 5.09
CA PHE A 497 18.69 -6.96 4.88
C PHE A 497 19.65 -8.09 5.18
N ASN A 498 20.59 -8.35 4.26
CA ASN A 498 21.74 -9.23 4.47
C ASN A 498 21.39 -10.57 5.15
N ASN A 499 20.50 -11.35 4.51
CA ASN A 499 20.02 -12.63 5.03
C ASN A 499 19.29 -12.54 6.38
N THR A 500 18.68 -11.41 6.71
CA THR A 500 17.88 -11.22 7.92
C THR A 500 16.56 -10.55 7.57
N VAL A 501 15.47 -11.01 8.18
CA VAL A 501 14.14 -10.41 8.06
C VAL A 501 13.74 -9.83 9.40
N TYR A 502 13.17 -8.63 9.40
CA TYR A 502 12.76 -7.89 10.58
C TYR A 502 11.23 -7.71 10.60
N PHE A 503 10.59 -8.08 11.70
CA PHE A 503 9.14 -7.91 11.91
C PHE A 503 8.88 -7.03 13.13
N GLY A 504 7.97 -6.06 13.03
CA GLY A 504 7.53 -5.21 14.14
C GLY A 504 6.02 -5.29 14.33
N ALA A 505 5.56 -6.22 15.16
CA ALA A 505 4.15 -6.44 15.48
C ALA A 505 3.63 -5.50 16.59
N ILE A 506 2.30 -5.40 16.75
CA ILE A 506 1.70 -4.62 17.83
C ILE A 506 2.05 -5.24 19.19
N GLY A 507 2.56 -4.41 20.10
CA GLY A 507 2.89 -4.78 21.48
C GLY A 507 4.11 -5.67 21.62
N ASP A 508 4.91 -5.81 20.56
CA ASP A 508 6.08 -6.68 20.52
C ASP A 508 7.36 -5.87 20.22
N ASP A 509 8.50 -6.48 20.47
CA ASP A 509 9.80 -5.97 20.01
C ASP A 509 9.91 -6.14 18.49
N ILE A 510 10.75 -5.34 17.83
CA ILE A 510 11.18 -5.70 16.47
C ILE A 510 12.08 -6.92 16.58
N LYS A 511 11.72 -7.99 15.88
CA LYS A 511 12.40 -9.29 15.91
C LYS A 511 13.11 -9.57 14.60
N ALA A 512 14.38 -9.99 14.70
CA ALA A 512 15.22 -10.38 13.58
C ALA A 512 15.25 -11.90 13.41
N PHE A 513 14.99 -12.39 12.21
CA PHE A 513 15.07 -13.80 11.84
C PHE A 513 16.15 -13.99 10.77
N SER A 514 17.19 -14.76 11.08
CA SER A 514 18.26 -15.04 10.11
C SER A 514 17.78 -16.05 9.06
N ILE A 515 18.26 -15.92 7.83
CA ILE A 515 18.02 -16.85 6.74
C ILE A 515 19.23 -17.75 6.55
N SER A 516 19.02 -19.06 6.59
CA SER A 516 20.04 -20.06 6.28
C SER A 516 19.42 -21.26 5.59
N GLY A 517 20.08 -21.76 4.53
CA GLY A 517 19.57 -22.89 3.73
C GLY A 517 18.16 -22.64 3.18
N ALA A 518 17.92 -21.42 2.68
CA ALA A 518 16.63 -20.93 2.20
C ALA A 518 15.47 -20.95 3.22
N ARG A 519 15.75 -20.99 4.53
CA ARG A 519 14.72 -20.95 5.59
C ARG A 519 15.01 -19.86 6.60
N LEU A 520 13.96 -19.26 7.16
CA LEU A 520 14.07 -18.41 8.35
C LEU A 520 14.40 -19.28 9.57
N SER A 521 15.13 -18.70 10.53
CA SER A 521 15.37 -19.31 11.84
C SER A 521 14.05 -19.57 12.56
N ALA A 522 13.96 -20.67 13.30
CA ALA A 522 12.73 -21.06 14.01
C ALA A 522 12.37 -20.11 15.16
N ALA A 523 13.33 -19.32 15.64
CA ALA A 523 13.19 -18.29 16.66
C ALA A 523 13.96 -17.04 16.23
N PRO A 524 13.63 -15.85 16.77
CA PRO A 524 14.39 -14.64 16.50
C PRO A 524 15.83 -14.79 17.01
N VAL A 525 16.80 -14.31 16.22
CA VAL A 525 18.22 -14.28 16.57
C VAL A 525 18.63 -13.00 17.30
N SER A 526 17.80 -11.96 17.23
CA SER A 526 17.96 -10.69 17.92
C SER A 526 16.61 -9.99 18.02
N GLN A 527 16.46 -9.09 18.99
CA GLN A 527 15.26 -8.26 19.15
C GLN A 527 15.62 -6.91 19.77
N THR A 528 14.80 -5.89 19.52
CA THR A 528 14.94 -4.57 20.16
C THR A 528 14.64 -4.64 21.65
N PRO A 529 15.20 -3.74 22.47
CA PRO A 529 14.79 -3.56 23.86
C PRO A 529 13.45 -2.81 24.00
N THR A 530 13.05 -2.10 22.93
CA THR A 530 11.80 -1.35 22.84
C THR A 530 10.73 -2.22 22.21
N SER A 531 9.56 -2.28 22.84
CA SER A 531 8.35 -2.86 22.26
C SER A 531 7.47 -1.75 21.67
N PHE A 532 6.84 -2.01 20.52
CA PHE A 532 6.13 -0.99 19.75
C PHE A 532 4.62 -1.12 19.92
N GLY A 533 3.96 -0.09 20.44
CA GLY A 533 2.50 -0.03 20.53
C GLY A 533 1.82 0.07 19.16
N THR A 534 0.49 0.18 19.11
CA THR A 534 -0.27 0.29 17.85
C THR A 534 0.27 1.40 16.93
N PRO A 535 0.52 1.14 15.63
CA PRO A 535 0.21 -0.08 14.85
C PRO A 535 1.35 -1.13 14.77
N GLY A 536 2.31 -1.10 15.69
CA GLY A 536 3.56 -1.83 15.59
C GLY A 536 4.60 -0.93 14.93
N ALA A 537 5.54 -1.52 14.20
CA ALA A 537 6.57 -0.75 13.48
C ALA A 537 6.87 -1.38 12.11
N THR A 538 6.95 -0.54 11.09
CA THR A 538 7.55 -0.89 9.79
C THR A 538 9.03 -0.56 9.87
N PRO A 539 9.93 -1.57 10.02
CA PRO A 539 11.36 -1.34 9.95
C PRO A 539 11.79 -0.90 8.54
N SER A 540 12.79 -0.04 8.46
CA SER A 540 13.52 0.27 7.22
C SER A 540 15.02 0.16 7.48
N VAL A 541 15.83 -0.13 6.47
CA VAL A 541 17.26 -0.39 6.65
C VAL A 541 18.10 0.55 5.80
N SER A 542 19.12 1.16 6.40
CA SER A 542 20.17 1.86 5.65
C SER A 542 21.50 1.15 5.80
N ALA A 543 22.27 1.04 4.72
CA ALA A 543 23.60 0.42 4.71
C ALA A 543 24.46 0.93 3.55
N ASN A 544 25.76 0.60 3.56
CA ASN A 544 26.64 0.69 2.39
C ASN A 544 26.96 -0.73 1.90
N GLY A 545 26.24 -1.19 0.87
CA GLY A 545 26.21 -2.61 0.53
C GLY A 545 25.74 -3.43 1.74
N THR A 546 26.59 -4.31 2.27
CA THR A 546 26.30 -5.10 3.49
C THR A 546 26.94 -4.52 4.76
N SER A 547 27.68 -3.42 4.66
CA SER A 547 28.36 -2.78 5.79
C SER A 547 27.50 -1.69 6.42
N ASN A 548 27.74 -1.40 7.70
CA ASN A 548 27.10 -0.30 8.44
C ASN A 548 25.56 -0.37 8.46
N GLY A 549 24.99 -1.57 8.49
CA GLY A 549 23.55 -1.75 8.55
C GLY A 549 22.93 -1.13 9.80
N ILE A 550 21.91 -0.31 9.61
CA ILE A 550 21.09 0.29 10.67
C ILE A 550 19.63 -0.03 10.38
N VAL A 551 18.92 -0.58 11.37
CA VAL A 551 17.46 -0.74 11.33
C VAL A 551 16.83 0.50 11.95
N TRP A 552 16.02 1.20 11.16
CA TRP A 552 15.24 2.37 11.55
C TRP A 552 13.80 1.96 11.84
N ALA A 553 13.21 2.56 12.85
CA ALA A 553 11.79 2.37 13.17
C ALA A 553 11.20 3.65 13.76
N ALA A 554 9.98 3.97 13.35
CA ALA A 554 9.20 5.01 14.00
C ALA A 554 8.30 4.39 15.08
N GLU A 555 8.38 4.91 16.30
CA GLU A 555 7.46 4.60 17.38
C GLU A 555 6.32 5.64 17.37
N ASN A 556 5.08 5.14 17.31
CA ASN A 556 3.89 5.99 17.40
C ASN A 556 3.57 6.34 18.86
N GLY A 557 3.03 7.52 19.11
CA GLY A 557 2.69 7.97 20.45
C GLY A 557 2.28 9.44 20.51
N THR A 558 1.94 9.93 21.71
CA THR A 558 1.68 11.35 21.95
C THR A 558 2.90 12.21 21.64
N ILE A 559 4.09 11.65 21.87
CA ILE A 559 5.38 12.12 21.38
C ILE A 559 6.00 10.93 20.66
N ALA A 560 5.99 10.95 19.33
CA ALA A 560 6.62 9.90 18.55
C ALA A 560 8.15 9.88 18.73
N ALA A 561 8.75 8.73 18.45
CA ALA A 561 10.19 8.57 18.46
C ALA A 561 10.69 8.00 17.13
N LEU A 562 11.87 8.44 16.71
CA LEU A 562 12.65 7.76 15.68
C LEU A 562 13.75 6.97 16.38
N HIS A 563 13.79 5.67 16.12
CA HIS A 563 14.81 4.75 16.63
C HIS A 563 15.76 4.32 15.52
N ALA A 564 17.00 4.06 15.92
CA ALA A 564 18.02 3.43 15.09
C ALA A 564 18.70 2.32 15.90
N TYR A 565 18.79 1.13 15.33
CA TYR A 565 19.41 -0.05 15.94
C TYR A 565 20.52 -0.59 15.04
N ASP A 566 21.54 -1.19 15.66
CA ASP A 566 22.54 -1.96 14.92
C ASP A 566 21.89 -3.18 14.27
N ALA A 567 21.93 -3.27 12.93
CA ALA A 567 21.27 -4.35 12.20
C ALA A 567 21.83 -5.75 12.52
N THR A 568 23.05 -5.83 13.06
CA THR A 568 23.69 -7.10 13.46
C THR A 568 23.31 -7.54 14.88
N ASN A 569 22.82 -6.61 15.71
CA ASN A 569 22.36 -6.88 17.06
C ASN A 569 21.37 -5.79 17.52
N LEU A 570 20.08 -6.06 17.40
CA LEU A 570 19.00 -5.14 17.74
C LEU A 570 18.96 -4.75 19.22
N ALA A 571 19.61 -5.50 20.11
CA ALA A 571 19.74 -5.11 21.51
C ALA A 571 20.58 -3.82 21.69
N ASN A 572 21.33 -3.41 20.65
CA ASN A 572 22.13 -2.19 20.62
C ASN A 572 21.36 -1.06 19.91
N GLU A 573 20.66 -0.23 20.69
CA GLU A 573 20.07 1.02 20.21
C GLU A 573 21.16 2.09 20.03
N LEU A 574 21.29 2.60 18.81
CA LEU A 574 22.28 3.61 18.42
C LEU A 574 21.78 5.03 18.69
N TYR A 575 20.48 5.24 18.45
CA TYR A 575 19.83 6.54 18.58
C TYR A 575 18.34 6.37 18.87
N ASN A 576 17.81 7.28 19.70
CA ASN A 576 16.40 7.47 19.94
C ASN A 576 16.14 8.97 20.11
N SER A 577 15.26 9.55 19.29
CA SER A 577 14.99 10.98 19.29
C SER A 577 14.49 11.52 20.63
N ASN A 578 13.81 10.70 21.44
CA ASN A 578 13.30 11.12 22.74
C ASN A 578 14.40 11.23 23.81
N GLN A 579 15.60 10.67 23.58
CA GLN A 579 16.74 10.82 24.48
C GLN A 579 17.39 12.22 24.40
N ALA A 580 17.14 12.96 23.31
CA ALA A 580 17.69 14.31 23.11
C ALA A 580 16.75 15.43 23.58
N GLY A 581 15.68 15.10 24.30
CA GLY A 581 14.69 16.07 24.78
C GLY A 581 13.98 16.80 23.64
N SER A 582 13.61 18.07 23.83
CA SER A 582 12.84 18.85 22.85
C SER A 582 13.56 19.13 21.53
N ARG A 583 14.89 18.91 21.45
CA ARG A 583 15.67 19.11 20.23
C ARG A 583 15.13 18.25 19.08
N ASP A 584 14.90 16.98 19.37
CA ASP A 584 14.61 15.96 18.36
C ASP A 584 13.15 15.52 18.34
N GLN A 585 12.31 16.05 19.23
CA GLN A 585 10.88 15.78 19.22
C GLN A 585 10.21 16.34 17.95
N PHE A 586 9.27 15.58 17.41
CA PHE A 586 8.55 15.93 16.18
C PHE A 586 7.03 15.82 16.31
N GLY A 587 6.54 15.87 17.55
CA GLY A 587 5.12 15.87 17.85
C GLY A 587 4.50 14.48 17.92
N PRO A 588 3.17 14.37 17.85
CA PRO A 588 2.49 13.10 17.87
C PRO A 588 2.81 12.29 16.61
N GLY A 589 2.86 10.98 16.75
CA GLY A 589 3.02 10.09 15.61
C GLY A 589 1.79 10.09 14.70
N ASN A 590 1.96 9.49 13.54
CA ASN A 590 0.91 9.28 12.55
C ASN A 590 0.60 7.79 12.37
N LYS A 591 -0.35 7.45 11.50
CA LYS A 591 -0.55 6.07 11.04
C LYS A 591 0.42 5.76 9.88
N PHE A 592 0.70 4.48 9.66
CA PHE A 592 1.51 3.97 8.52
C PHE A 592 2.92 4.55 8.39
N ILE A 593 3.50 5.01 9.50
CA ILE A 593 4.79 5.68 9.50
C ILE A 593 5.89 4.71 9.03
N THR A 594 6.49 5.03 7.89
CA THR A 594 7.65 4.33 7.34
C THR A 594 8.82 5.31 7.28
N PRO A 595 9.91 5.11 8.03
CA PRO A 595 11.09 5.98 7.95
C PRO A 595 11.75 5.85 6.58
N MET A 596 11.70 6.90 5.76
CA MET A 596 12.39 6.91 4.47
C MET A 596 13.82 7.41 4.65
N ILE A 597 14.80 6.65 4.17
CA ILE A 597 16.22 7.02 4.23
C ILE A 597 16.70 7.40 2.83
N ALA A 598 17.29 8.59 2.71
CA ALA A 598 17.96 9.02 1.50
C ALA A 598 19.03 10.07 1.79
N ASN A 599 20.20 9.89 1.18
CA ASN A 599 21.26 10.89 1.12
C ASN A 599 21.67 11.46 2.49
N GLY A 600 21.96 10.59 3.47
CA GLY A 600 22.40 11.00 4.79
C GLY A 600 21.29 11.52 5.71
N LYS A 601 20.02 11.35 5.33
CA LYS A 601 18.86 11.85 6.06
C LYS A 601 17.79 10.78 6.22
N VAL A 602 17.01 10.92 7.30
CA VAL A 602 15.81 10.13 7.56
C VAL A 602 14.60 11.06 7.62
N TYR A 603 13.56 10.72 6.86
CA TYR A 603 12.34 11.50 6.72
C TYR A 603 11.17 10.72 7.34
N VAL A 604 10.42 11.37 8.22
CA VAL A 604 9.31 10.75 8.96
C VAL A 604 8.05 11.60 8.79
N GLY A 605 7.03 11.03 8.14
CA GLY A 605 5.71 11.64 7.99
C GLY A 605 5.01 11.83 9.34
N THR A 606 4.26 12.93 9.49
CA THR A 606 3.51 13.28 10.69
C THR A 606 2.13 13.82 10.33
N SER A 607 1.29 14.10 11.33
CA SER A 607 -0.03 14.71 11.12
C SER A 607 0.01 16.16 10.59
N THR A 608 1.18 16.82 10.56
CA THR A 608 1.31 18.24 10.21
C THR A 608 2.51 18.57 9.31
N GLY A 609 3.28 17.57 8.87
CA GLY A 609 4.57 17.80 8.23
C GLY A 609 5.44 16.56 8.13
N VAL A 610 6.68 16.77 7.70
CA VAL A 610 7.73 15.75 7.68
C VAL A 610 8.87 16.18 8.61
N ALA A 611 9.22 15.33 9.55
CA ALA A 611 10.40 15.51 10.38
C ALA A 611 11.64 15.02 9.61
N VAL A 612 12.71 15.82 9.62
CA VAL A 612 13.95 15.52 8.91
C VAL A 612 15.08 15.36 9.90
N PHE A 613 15.74 14.21 9.88
CA PHE A 613 16.87 13.87 10.74
C PHE A 613 18.14 13.66 9.91
N GLY A 614 19.29 13.94 10.50
CA GLY A 614 20.59 13.79 9.85
C GLY A 614 21.74 14.13 10.78
N LEU A 615 22.96 14.19 10.23
CA LEU A 615 24.15 14.53 11.01
C LEU A 615 24.17 16.01 11.41
N LEU A 616 24.41 16.27 12.69
CA LEU A 616 24.45 17.62 13.26
C LEU A 616 25.75 18.34 12.88
N GLY A 617 25.66 19.61 12.51
CA GLY A 617 26.81 20.44 12.17
C GLY A 617 27.51 20.07 10.86
N SER A 618 26.79 19.38 9.97
CA SER A 618 27.23 19.06 8.61
C SER A 618 26.99 20.20 7.62
#